data_AF-A0A4Q5SCS0-F1
#
_entry.id   AF-A0A4Q5SCS0-F1
#
_cell.length_a   1.000
_cell.length_b   1.000
_cell.length_c   1.000
_cell.angle_alpha   90.00
_cell.angle_beta   90.00
_cell.angle_gamma   90.00
#
_symmetry.space_group_name_H-M   'P 1'
#
loop_
_entity.id
_entity.type
_entity.pdbx_description
1 polymer ?
#
loop_
_entity_poly.entity_id
_entity_poly.type
_entity_poly.pdbx_seq_one_letter_code
_entity_poly.pdbx_strand_id
1 'polypeptide(L)'
;MNSNYIKTVLAFAIITANIILDHFWAPVGILISPIITALAALMINFDSKIPNIFIRSVLTFFVVALNDIGIKLYGGGIHDTEGMGVMNLFFMICAATGFVIFVACNFDLSLAFKGILSVALFVLLAFLHLHFFGWLGLGRAYI
;
A
#
# COMPACT_ATOMS: atom_id res chain seq x y z
N MET A 1 7.68 29.15 7.32
CA MET A 1 7.63 28.30 6.11
C MET A 1 6.45 27.35 6.27
N ASN A 2 5.41 27.47 5.42
CA ASN A 2 4.22 26.62 5.52
C ASN A 2 4.62 25.13 5.45
N SER A 3 4.41 24.45 6.56
CA SER A 3 4.86 23.09 6.84
C SER A 3 3.80 22.10 6.33
N ASN A 4 3.72 21.90 5.03
CA ASN A 4 2.65 21.10 4.44
C ASN A 4 3.17 19.71 4.06
N TYR A 5 2.50 18.65 4.54
CA TYR A 5 2.71 17.23 4.20
C TYR A 5 2.22 16.89 2.79
N ILE A 6 2.54 17.74 1.81
CA ILE A 6 1.90 17.72 0.50
C ILE A 6 2.13 16.42 -0.26
N LYS A 7 3.34 15.84 -0.19
CA LYS A 7 3.67 14.57 -0.86
C LYS A 7 2.89 13.42 -0.24
N THR A 8 2.81 13.40 1.09
CA THR A 8 2.01 12.42 1.83
C THR A 8 0.54 12.51 1.47
N VAL A 9 -0.03 13.72 1.44
CA VAL A 9 -1.44 13.94 1.04
C VAL A 9 -1.68 13.48 -0.40
N LEU A 10 -0.76 13.80 -1.32
CA LEU A 10 -0.86 13.34 -2.71
C LEU A 10 -0.77 11.81 -2.83
N ALA A 11 0.08 11.16 -2.02
CA ALA A 11 0.18 9.70 -1.98
C ALA A 11 -1.18 9.06 -1.62
N PHE A 12 -1.88 9.60 -0.63
CA PHE A 12 -3.23 9.13 -0.29
C PHE A 12 -4.24 9.42 -1.40
N ALA A 13 -4.19 10.63 -1.98
CA ALA A 13 -5.10 11.01 -3.06
C ALA A 13 -4.98 10.08 -4.27
N ILE A 14 -3.77 9.69 -4.69
CA ILE A 14 -3.57 8.79 -5.84
C ILE A 14 -4.05 7.36 -5.55
N ILE A 15 -3.93 6.89 -4.30
CA ILE A 15 -4.47 5.59 -3.88
C ILE A 15 -5.99 5.63 -3.91
N THR A 16 -6.61 6.67 -3.36
CA THR A 16 -8.06 6.86 -3.41
C THR A 16 -8.56 6.95 -4.84
N ALA A 17 -7.86 7.68 -5.72
CA ALA A 17 -8.19 7.75 -7.14
C ALA A 17 -8.11 6.37 -7.82
N ASN A 18 -7.12 5.55 -7.48
CA ASN A 18 -6.99 4.18 -8.01
C ASN A 18 -8.14 3.26 -7.55
N ILE A 19 -8.57 3.38 -6.30
CA ILE A 19 -9.72 2.63 -5.78
C ILE A 19 -11.01 3.03 -6.53
N ILE A 20 -11.21 4.34 -6.74
CA ILE A 20 -12.36 4.84 -7.51
C ILE A 20 -12.28 4.38 -8.97
N LEU A 21 -11.09 4.37 -9.57
CA LEU A 21 -10.87 3.86 -10.92
C LEU A 21 -11.28 2.38 -11.00
N ASP A 22 -10.86 1.56 -10.04
CA ASP A 22 -11.21 0.14 -10.01
C ASP A 22 -12.71 -0.10 -9.79
N HIS A 23 -13.39 0.78 -9.04
CA HIS A 23 -14.83 0.70 -8.87
C HIS A 23 -15.59 0.80 -10.20
N PHE A 24 -15.20 1.76 -11.05
CA PHE A 24 -15.89 2.01 -12.33
C PHE A 24 -15.34 1.22 -13.51
N TRP A 25 -14.06 0.81 -13.44
CA TRP A 25 -13.35 0.15 -14.55
C TRP A 25 -12.50 -1.02 -14.07
N ALA A 26 -13.06 -1.90 -13.22
CA ALA A 26 -12.41 -3.15 -12.87
C ALA A 26 -12.07 -3.97 -14.14
N PRO A 27 -10.91 -4.67 -14.19
CA PRO A 27 -9.89 -4.79 -13.14
C PRO A 27 -8.72 -3.78 -13.30
N VAL A 28 -8.92 -2.65 -13.96
CA VAL A 28 -7.81 -1.73 -14.31
C VAL A 28 -7.07 -1.24 -13.07
N GLY A 29 -7.78 -0.87 -12.00
CA GLY A 29 -7.15 -0.38 -10.77
C GLY A 29 -6.33 -1.45 -10.05
N ILE A 30 -6.77 -2.71 -10.06
CA ILE A 30 -5.96 -3.86 -9.62
C ILE A 30 -4.67 -3.95 -10.44
N LEU A 31 -4.78 -3.97 -11.77
CA LEU A 31 -3.63 -4.19 -12.66
C LEU A 31 -2.56 -3.10 -12.53
N ILE A 32 -2.95 -1.84 -12.32
CA ILE A 32 -2.01 -0.72 -12.16
C ILE A 32 -1.58 -0.47 -10.72
N SER A 33 -2.17 -1.17 -9.73
CA SER A 33 -1.85 -1.01 -8.30
C SER A 33 -0.36 -1.08 -7.97
N PRO A 34 0.47 -1.95 -8.57
CA PRO A 34 1.91 -1.96 -8.30
C PRO A 34 2.60 -0.64 -8.65
N ILE A 35 2.18 0.02 -9.73
CA ILE A 35 2.74 1.31 -10.15
C ILE A 35 2.24 2.42 -9.23
N ILE A 36 0.95 2.44 -8.91
CA ILE A 36 0.36 3.47 -8.04
C ILE A 36 0.94 3.38 -6.62
N THR A 37 1.08 2.18 -6.07
CA THR A 37 1.68 1.96 -4.74
C THR A 37 3.17 2.28 -4.73
N ALA A 38 3.91 2.03 -5.82
CA ALA A 38 5.29 2.48 -5.97
C ALA A 38 5.42 4.00 -5.91
N LEU A 39 4.59 4.72 -6.66
CA LEU A 39 4.57 6.19 -6.67
C LEU A 39 4.20 6.74 -5.28
N ALA A 40 3.18 6.18 -4.64
CA ALA A 40 2.78 6.56 -3.27
C ALA A 40 3.92 6.32 -2.28
N ALA A 41 4.57 5.16 -2.34
CA ALA A 41 5.72 4.83 -1.49
C ALA A 41 6.88 5.82 -1.69
N LEU A 42 7.23 6.18 -2.94
CA LEU A 42 8.26 7.17 -3.22
C LEU A 42 7.88 8.56 -2.66
N MET A 43 6.62 8.97 -2.81
CA MET A 43 6.13 10.24 -2.26
C MET A 43 6.27 10.29 -0.74
N ILE A 44 5.90 9.22 -0.03
CA ILE A 44 6.06 9.09 1.42
C ILE A 44 7.55 9.11 1.80
N ASN A 45 8.38 8.33 1.13
CA ASN A 45 9.80 8.18 1.49
C ASN A 45 10.67 9.39 1.11
N PHE A 46 10.24 10.23 0.17
CA PHE A 46 10.88 11.51 -0.15
C PHE A 46 10.23 12.72 0.52
N ASP A 47 9.24 12.53 1.40
CA ASP A 47 8.72 13.62 2.22
C ASP A 47 9.71 13.92 3.35
N SER A 48 10.45 15.03 3.24
CA SER A 48 11.48 15.42 4.22
C SER A 48 10.89 15.77 5.60
N LYS A 49 9.56 15.90 5.70
CA LYS A 49 8.87 16.20 6.96
C LYS A 49 8.59 14.98 7.82
N ILE A 50 8.85 13.76 7.34
CA ILE A 50 8.72 12.54 8.14
C ILE A 50 10.12 12.14 8.66
N PRO A 51 10.54 12.57 9.87
CA PRO A 51 11.90 12.34 10.33
C PRO A 51 12.15 10.90 10.80
N ASN A 52 11.08 10.15 11.12
CA ASN A 52 11.18 8.86 11.78
C ASN A 52 10.98 7.71 10.79
N ILE A 53 11.98 6.83 10.69
CA ILE A 53 11.97 5.65 9.81
C ILE A 53 10.82 4.68 10.11
N PHE A 54 10.41 4.54 11.38
CA PHE A 54 9.25 3.73 11.76
C PHE A 54 7.95 4.33 11.21
N ILE A 55 7.81 5.65 11.27
CA ILE A 55 6.63 6.33 10.71
C ILE A 55 6.62 6.17 9.18
N ARG A 56 7.77 6.27 8.51
CA ARG A 56 7.87 6.00 7.06
C ARG A 56 7.49 4.55 6.72
N SER A 57 7.96 3.58 7.50
CA SER A 57 7.61 2.16 7.35
C SER A 57 6.10 1.96 7.45
N VAL A 58 5.49 2.48 8.52
CA VAL A 58 4.03 2.39 8.76
C VAL A 58 3.25 3.09 7.65
N LEU A 59 3.61 4.30 7.24
CA LEU A 59 2.90 5.04 6.19
C LEU A 59 3.06 4.39 4.82
N THR A 60 4.24 3.86 4.49
CA THR A 60 4.48 3.12 3.23
C THR A 60 3.64 1.85 3.21
N PHE A 61 3.58 1.12 4.32
CA PHE A 61 2.70 -0.04 4.43
C PHE A 61 1.23 0.38 4.33
N PHE A 62 0.85 1.46 5.01
CA PHE A 62 -0.54 1.91 5.09
C PHE A 62 -1.11 2.30 3.73
N VAL A 63 -0.32 2.90 2.82
CA VAL A 63 -0.80 3.17 1.44
C VAL A 63 -1.04 1.87 0.65
N VAL A 64 -0.22 0.83 0.86
CA VAL A 64 -0.45 -0.50 0.26
C VAL A 64 -1.71 -1.14 0.84
N ALA A 65 -1.85 -1.15 2.16
CA ALA A 65 -2.99 -1.71 2.86
C ALA A 65 -4.30 -1.02 2.48
N LEU A 66 -4.29 0.31 2.37
CA LEU A 66 -5.44 1.10 1.96
C LEU A 66 -5.88 0.77 0.53
N ASN A 67 -4.92 0.60 -0.39
CA ASN A 67 -5.23 0.19 -1.76
C ASN A 67 -5.91 -1.18 -1.80
N ASP A 68 -5.36 -2.19 -1.10
CA ASP A 68 -5.95 -3.53 -1.04
C ASP A 68 -7.34 -3.55 -0.38
N ILE A 69 -7.48 -2.91 0.78
CA ILE A 69 -8.78 -2.80 1.47
C ILE A 69 -9.81 -2.09 0.57
N GLY A 70 -9.39 -1.00 -0.07
CA GLY A 70 -10.25 -0.22 -0.95
C GLY A 70 -10.75 -1.04 -2.14
N ILE A 71 -9.85 -1.72 -2.84
CA ILE A 71 -10.19 -2.60 -3.97
C ILE A 71 -11.10 -3.75 -3.52
N LYS A 72 -10.77 -4.42 -2.41
CA LYS A 72 -11.60 -5.52 -1.88
C LYS A 72 -13.00 -5.08 -1.44
N LEU A 73 -13.14 -3.85 -0.95
CA LEU A 73 -14.45 -3.37 -0.49
C LEU A 73 -15.26 -2.72 -1.60
N TYR A 74 -14.61 -2.09 -2.58
CA TYR A 74 -15.25 -1.18 -3.52
C TYR A 74 -14.86 -1.39 -4.98
N GLY A 75 -13.85 -2.20 -5.30
CA GLY A 75 -13.51 -2.54 -6.67
C GLY A 75 -14.67 -3.22 -7.40
N GLY A 76 -14.80 -2.98 -8.70
CA GLY A 76 -15.83 -3.59 -9.53
C GLY A 76 -15.69 -5.12 -9.65
N GLY A 77 -16.67 -5.75 -10.30
CA GLY A 77 -16.67 -7.19 -10.58
C GLY A 77 -17.25 -8.05 -9.45
N ILE A 78 -17.08 -9.37 -9.58
CA ILE A 78 -17.58 -10.37 -8.63
C ILE A 78 -16.42 -10.80 -7.74
N HIS A 79 -16.62 -10.70 -6.43
CA HIS A 79 -15.59 -10.99 -5.43
C HIS A 79 -15.78 -12.42 -4.91
N ASP A 80 -15.56 -13.39 -5.80
CA ASP A 80 -15.56 -14.81 -5.45
C ASP A 80 -14.17 -15.26 -4.93
N THR A 81 -14.01 -16.56 -4.69
CA THR A 81 -12.74 -17.10 -4.18
C THR A 81 -11.57 -16.91 -5.14
N GLU A 82 -11.83 -16.91 -6.45
CA GLU A 82 -10.80 -16.71 -7.47
C GLU A 82 -10.39 -15.24 -7.53
N GLY A 83 -11.36 -14.32 -7.56
CA GLY A 83 -11.16 -12.88 -7.48
C GLY A 83 -10.38 -12.47 -6.23
N MET A 84 -10.71 -13.06 -5.07
CA MET A 84 -9.95 -12.83 -3.83
C MET A 84 -8.50 -13.33 -3.93
N GLY A 85 -8.27 -14.45 -4.61
CA GLY A 85 -6.92 -14.96 -4.90
C GLY A 85 -6.11 -13.96 -5.72
N VAL A 86 -6.72 -13.39 -6.77
CA VAL A 86 -6.09 -12.35 -7.61
C VAL A 86 -5.79 -11.09 -6.79
N MET A 87 -6.74 -10.59 -6.00
CA MET A 87 -6.53 -9.42 -5.16
C MET A 87 -5.40 -9.63 -4.15
N ASN A 88 -5.35 -10.79 -3.48
CA ASN A 88 -4.27 -11.12 -2.54
C ASN A 88 -2.90 -11.25 -3.22
N LEU A 89 -2.85 -11.78 -4.45
CA LEU A 89 -1.61 -11.81 -5.24
C LEU A 89 -1.13 -10.39 -5.55
N PHE A 90 -2.02 -9.52 -6.01
CA PHE A 90 -1.68 -8.12 -6.29
C PHE A 90 -1.30 -7.34 -5.04
N PHE A 91 -1.92 -7.62 -3.88
CA PHE A 91 -1.45 -7.11 -2.60
C PHE A 91 -0.01 -7.52 -2.32
N MET A 92 0.35 -8.80 -2.51
CA MET A 92 1.72 -9.27 -2.28
C MET A 92 2.73 -8.56 -3.18
N ILE A 93 2.38 -8.35 -4.45
CA ILE A 93 3.21 -7.57 -5.39
C ILE A 93 3.38 -6.13 -4.89
N CYS A 94 2.28 -5.46 -4.54
CA CYS A 94 2.32 -4.07 -4.04
C CYS A 94 3.11 -3.95 -2.73
N ALA A 95 2.94 -4.91 -1.81
CA ALA A 95 3.67 -4.96 -0.54
C ALA A 95 5.16 -5.17 -0.78
N ALA A 96 5.55 -6.06 -1.69
CA ALA A 96 6.95 -6.25 -2.08
C ALA A 96 7.53 -4.99 -2.73
N THR A 97 6.80 -4.33 -3.63
CA THR A 97 7.23 -3.09 -4.26
C THR A 97 7.40 -1.96 -3.23
N GLY A 98 6.42 -1.76 -2.35
CA GLY A 98 6.50 -0.77 -1.27
C GLY A 98 7.65 -1.06 -0.30
N PHE A 99 7.87 -2.34 0.02
CA PHE A 99 8.99 -2.78 0.86
C PHE A 99 10.35 -2.47 0.23
N VAL A 100 10.55 -2.82 -1.04
CA VAL A 100 11.81 -2.56 -1.77
C VAL A 100 12.10 -1.05 -1.80
N ILE A 101 11.10 -0.22 -2.08
CA ILE A 101 11.27 1.24 -2.09
C ILE A 101 11.60 1.76 -0.69
N PHE A 102 10.90 1.29 0.34
CA PHE A 102 11.17 1.69 1.72
C PHE A 102 12.62 1.38 2.13
N VAL A 103 13.08 0.15 1.85
CA VAL A 103 14.46 -0.27 2.14
C VAL A 103 15.46 0.55 1.34
N ALA A 104 15.27 0.68 0.02
CA ALA A 104 16.19 1.41 -0.85
C ALA A 104 16.33 2.90 -0.47
N CYS A 105 15.26 3.53 0.01
CA CYS A 105 15.28 4.94 0.38
C CYS A 105 15.79 5.23 1.80
N ASN A 106 15.71 4.27 2.73
CA ASN A 106 15.92 4.56 4.16
C ASN A 106 16.93 3.66 4.87
N PHE A 107 17.36 2.55 4.26
CA PHE A 107 18.27 1.63 4.94
C PHE A 107 19.70 2.16 4.89
N ASP A 108 20.21 2.55 6.06
CA ASP A 108 21.59 2.98 6.27
C ASP A 108 22.25 2.05 7.31
N LEU A 109 23.43 1.52 6.97
CA LEU A 109 24.27 0.69 7.84
C LEU A 109 24.60 1.39 9.17
N SER A 110 24.71 2.72 9.17
CA SER A 110 24.97 3.51 10.39
C SER A 110 23.83 3.44 11.42
N LEU A 111 22.62 3.13 10.97
CA LEU A 111 21.40 3.01 11.78
C LEU A 111 20.84 1.58 11.76
N ALA A 112 21.70 0.58 11.54
CA ALA A 112 21.31 -0.81 11.27
C ALA A 112 20.24 -1.37 12.23
N PHE A 113 20.34 -1.13 13.54
CA PHE A 113 19.34 -1.61 14.49
C PHE A 113 17.95 -1.03 14.25
N LYS A 114 17.84 0.30 14.08
CA LYS A 114 16.55 0.97 13.77
C LYS A 114 16.04 0.57 12.38
N GLY A 115 16.95 0.44 11.41
CA GLY A 115 16.66 -0.06 10.07
C GLY A 115 16.03 -1.44 10.11
N ILE A 116 16.70 -2.41 10.74
CA ILE A 116 16.21 -3.79 10.90
C ILE A 116 14.85 -3.83 11.60
N LEU A 117 14.66 -3.10 12.71
CA LEU A 117 13.38 -3.06 13.40
C LEU A 117 12.26 -2.47 12.53
N SER A 118 12.54 -1.44 11.74
CA SER A 118 11.56 -0.82 10.85
C SER A 118 11.17 -1.71 9.66
N VAL A 119 12.12 -2.52 9.17
CA VAL A 119 11.92 -3.57 8.16
C VAL A 119 11.08 -4.70 8.74
N ALA A 120 11.42 -5.19 9.93
CA ALA A 120 10.65 -6.21 10.64
C ALA A 120 9.21 -5.75 10.92
N LEU A 121 9.03 -4.47 11.29
CA LEU A 121 7.72 -3.86 11.45
C LEU A 121 6.90 -3.89 10.16
N PHE A 122 7.48 -3.54 9.01
CA PHE A 122 6.77 -3.60 7.73
C PHE A 122 6.28 -5.02 7.42
N VAL A 123 7.17 -6.01 7.57
CA VAL A 123 6.86 -7.42 7.30
C VAL A 123 5.77 -7.92 8.25
N LEU A 124 5.85 -7.57 9.53
CA LEU A 124 4.83 -7.91 10.52
C LEU A 124 3.46 -7.32 10.14
N LEU A 125 3.41 -6.05 9.73
CA LEU A 125 2.18 -5.39 9.32
C LEU A 125 1.57 -6.07 8.08
N ALA A 126 2.37 -6.44 7.08
CA ALA A 126 1.90 -7.16 5.90
C ALA A 126 1.34 -8.54 6.23
N PHE A 127 1.98 -9.28 7.14
CA PHE A 127 1.48 -10.56 7.63
C PHE A 127 0.14 -10.42 8.36
N LEU A 128 0.06 -9.48 9.32
CA LEU A 128 -1.18 -9.21 10.06
C LEU A 128 -2.31 -8.79 9.11
N HIS A 129 -1.99 -7.99 8.09
CA HIS A 129 -2.99 -7.56 7.11
C HIS A 129 -3.58 -8.72 6.32
N LEU A 130 -2.76 -9.65 5.83
CA LEU A 130 -3.31 -10.85 5.16
C LEU A 130 -4.14 -11.72 6.11
N HIS A 131 -3.72 -11.84 7.37
CA HIS A 131 -4.46 -12.60 8.36
C HIS A 131 -5.87 -12.03 8.60
N PHE A 132 -6.00 -10.71 8.74
CA PHE A 132 -7.27 -10.06 9.05
C PHE A 132 -8.11 -9.70 7.80
N PHE A 133 -7.47 -9.34 6.70
CA PHE A 133 -8.12 -8.77 5.50
C PHE A 133 -7.96 -9.63 4.24
N GLY A 134 -7.38 -10.83 4.33
CA GLY A 134 -7.21 -11.73 3.20
C GLY A 134 -8.52 -12.14 2.53
N TRP A 135 -9.61 -12.20 3.29
CA TRP A 135 -10.96 -12.55 2.81
C TRP A 135 -11.94 -11.38 2.86
N LEU A 136 -11.45 -10.16 3.08
CA LEU A 136 -12.29 -8.98 3.11
C LEU A 136 -12.98 -8.81 1.76
N GLY A 137 -14.30 -8.57 1.75
CA GLY A 137 -15.06 -8.34 0.52
C GLY A 137 -15.59 -9.59 -0.18
N LEU A 138 -15.24 -10.79 0.27
CA LEU A 138 -15.76 -12.05 -0.30
C LEU A 138 -17.30 -12.04 -0.34
N GLY A 139 -17.86 -12.37 -1.50
CA GLY A 139 -19.30 -12.40 -1.76
C GLY A 139 -19.90 -11.06 -2.18
N ARG A 140 -19.11 -9.99 -2.28
CA ARG A 140 -19.56 -8.73 -2.87
C ARG A 140 -19.60 -8.81 -4.39
N ALA A 141 -20.46 -8.00 -4.99
CA ALA A 141 -20.51 -7.81 -6.43
C ALA A 141 -20.91 -6.36 -6.73
N TYR A 142 -20.14 -5.72 -7.59
CA TYR A 142 -20.39 -4.37 -8.10
C TYR A 142 -20.32 -4.43 -9.63
N ILE A 143 -21.49 -4.31 -10.27
CA ILE A 143 -21.71 -4.50 -11.71
C ILE A 143 -22.04 -3.16 -12.34
#